data_AF-A0AAX3P1V0-F1
#
_entry.id   AF-A0AAX3P1V0-F1
#
_cell.length_a   1.000
_cell.length_b   1.000
_cell.length_c   1.000
_cell.angle_alpha   90.00
_cell.angle_beta   90.00
_cell.angle_gamma   90.00
#
_symmetry.space_group_name_H-M   'P 1'
#
loop_
_entity.id
_entity.type
_entity.pdbx_description
1 polymer ?
#
loop_
_entity_poly.entity_id
_entity_poly.type
_entity_poly.pdbx_seq_one_letter_code
_entity_poly.pdbx_strand_id
1 'polypeptide(L)'
;MATKEQLSALMDGDLSDVEVLNELGTDPALQDTWSRYHLIGDAMRGDLPVNLQLDLSGSIMAALEDEPTILAPKPVESKPAAPQQGTAKVVPFLRRAGQQVGQYAIAASVAAAVIFGVQQYQGQDGLPTNPVLNTIPVGGSASPVSVHYPQDGNRATARQQGLSEQQMQEQRERINAFLRDHQLQQRLLQDKQIQE
;
A
#
# COMPACT_ATOMS: atom_id res chain seq x y z
N MET A 1 27.75 15.07 -18.62
CA MET A 1 28.18 13.78 -18.08
C MET A 1 27.58 13.63 -16.71
N ALA A 2 26.61 12.73 -16.59
CA ALA A 2 25.90 12.43 -15.38
C ALA A 2 26.85 11.87 -14.33
N THR A 3 26.76 12.40 -13.12
CA THR A 3 27.61 12.01 -11.99
C THR A 3 27.00 10.82 -11.24
N LYS A 4 27.83 10.09 -10.49
CA LYS A 4 27.34 9.00 -9.62
C LYS A 4 26.39 9.49 -8.52
N GLU A 5 26.52 10.74 -8.10
CA GLU A 5 25.62 11.38 -7.14
C GLU A 5 24.24 11.61 -7.76
N GLN A 6 24.19 12.17 -8.97
CA GLN A 6 22.94 12.32 -9.72
C GLN A 6 22.25 10.96 -9.97
N LEU A 7 23.04 9.91 -10.23
CA LEU A 7 22.51 8.55 -10.38
C LEU A 7 21.90 8.01 -9.07
N SER A 8 22.54 8.28 -7.92
CA SER A 8 21.99 7.91 -6.61
C SER A 8 20.71 8.68 -6.30
N ALA A 9 20.70 10.00 -6.53
CA ALA A 9 19.51 10.83 -6.34
C ALA A 9 18.35 10.40 -7.25
N LEU A 10 18.65 9.96 -8.48
CA LEU A 10 17.66 9.38 -9.40
C LEU A 10 17.09 8.06 -8.87
N MET A 11 17.93 7.20 -8.28
CA MET A 11 17.52 5.93 -7.70
C MET A 11 16.58 6.11 -6.50
N ASP A 12 16.85 7.13 -5.67
CA ASP A 12 16.03 7.47 -4.50
C ASP A 12 14.75 8.24 -4.86
N GLY A 13 14.60 8.67 -6.12
CA GLY A 13 13.47 9.47 -6.60
C GLY A 13 13.57 10.96 -6.30
N ASP A 14 14.71 11.41 -5.76
CA ASP A 14 15.00 12.82 -5.42
C ASP A 14 15.39 13.67 -6.64
N LEU A 15 15.72 13.02 -7.77
CA LEU A 15 16.04 13.69 -9.04
C LEU A 15 15.08 13.24 -10.15
N SER A 16 14.49 14.21 -10.85
CA SER A 16 13.65 13.97 -12.05
C SER A 16 14.21 14.71 -13.26
N ASP A 17 15.45 14.38 -13.63
CA ASP A 17 16.15 14.97 -14.77
C ASP A 17 16.13 14.02 -15.98
N VAL A 18 15.51 14.49 -17.07
CA VAL A 18 15.39 13.76 -18.33
C VAL A 18 16.75 13.61 -19.03
N GLU A 19 17.67 14.56 -18.83
CA GLU A 19 19.00 14.49 -19.43
C GLU A 19 19.83 13.35 -18.82
N VAL A 20 19.77 13.19 -17.50
CA VAL A 20 20.42 12.09 -16.78
C VAL A 20 19.83 10.73 -17.17
N LEU A 21 18.50 10.65 -17.37
CA LEU A 21 17.83 9.44 -17.85
C LEU A 21 18.26 9.06 -19.28
N ASN A 22 18.37 10.03 -20.18
CA ASN A 22 18.86 9.78 -21.54
C ASN A 22 20.32 9.34 -21.55
N GLU A 23 21.16 9.94 -20.71
CA GLU A 23 22.56 9.54 -20.58
C GLU A 23 22.69 8.11 -19.99
N LEU A 24 21.89 7.77 -18.98
CA LEU A 24 21.81 6.40 -18.44
C LEU A 24 21.38 5.38 -19.51
N GLY A 25 20.45 5.75 -20.39
CA GLY A 25 20.00 4.89 -21.49
C GLY A 25 21.07 4.61 -22.55
N THR A 26 22.12 5.43 -22.63
CA THR A 26 23.13 5.35 -23.70
C THR A 26 24.53 4.94 -23.22
N ASP A 27 24.88 5.19 -21.96
CA ASP A 27 26.20 4.86 -21.40
C ASP A 27 26.21 3.52 -20.64
N PRO A 28 26.92 2.48 -21.14
CA PRO A 28 27.04 1.18 -20.47
C PRO A 28 27.69 1.24 -19.09
N ALA A 29 28.61 2.17 -18.84
CA ALA A 29 29.28 2.29 -17.54
C ALA A 29 28.34 2.84 -16.46
N LEU A 30 27.41 3.73 -16.84
CA LEU A 30 26.34 4.19 -15.97
C LEU A 30 25.34 3.07 -15.69
N GLN A 31 24.95 2.28 -16.71
CA GLN A 31 24.05 1.13 -16.53
C GLN A 31 24.63 0.08 -15.57
N ASP A 32 25.91 -0.22 -15.68
CA ASP A 32 26.60 -1.14 -14.76
C ASP A 32 26.68 -0.58 -13.33
N THR A 33 26.82 0.74 -13.18
CA THR A 33 26.77 1.40 -11.87
C THR A 33 25.36 1.33 -11.27
N TRP A 34 24.33 1.61 -12.07
CA TRP A 34 22.93 1.51 -11.69
C TRP A 34 22.56 0.10 -11.22
N SER A 35 22.95 -0.93 -11.97
CA SER A 35 22.74 -2.33 -11.61
C SER A 35 23.37 -2.68 -10.26
N ARG A 36 24.63 -2.28 -10.03
CA ARG A 36 25.32 -2.51 -8.76
C ARG A 36 24.65 -1.82 -7.58
N TYR A 37 24.15 -0.60 -7.74
CA TYR A 37 23.49 0.11 -6.65
C TYR A 37 22.18 -0.57 -6.24
N HIS A 38 21.36 -1.00 -7.20
CA HIS A 38 20.17 -1.82 -6.90
C HIS A 38 20.53 -3.13 -6.22
N LEU A 39 21.55 -3.84 -6.70
CA LEU A 39 22.00 -5.09 -6.08
C LEU A 39 22.48 -4.90 -4.63
N ILE A 40 23.25 -3.83 -4.35
CA ILE A 40 23.67 -3.48 -2.99
C ILE A 40 22.45 -3.16 -2.12
N GLY A 41 21.50 -2.40 -2.64
CA GLY A 41 20.26 -2.08 -1.93
C GLY A 41 19.45 -3.32 -1.56
N ASP A 42 19.31 -4.26 -2.50
CA ASP A 42 18.59 -5.52 -2.28
C ASP A 42 19.32 -6.41 -1.27
N ALA A 43 20.66 -6.43 -1.33
CA ALA A 43 21.49 -7.11 -0.33
C ALA A 43 21.30 -6.53 1.08
N MET A 44 21.25 -5.20 1.20
CA MET A 44 21.06 -4.53 2.48
C MET A 44 19.68 -4.76 3.08
N ARG A 45 18.64 -4.87 2.24
CA ARG A 45 17.27 -5.19 2.69
C ARG A 45 17.05 -6.67 2.98
N GLY A 46 17.95 -7.54 2.52
CA GLY A 46 17.78 -8.99 2.62
C GLY A 46 16.84 -9.57 1.55
N ASP A 47 16.59 -8.82 0.47
CA ASP A 47 15.69 -9.18 -0.63
C ASP A 47 16.39 -9.99 -1.74
N LEU A 48 17.62 -10.48 -1.48
CA LEU A 48 18.35 -11.27 -2.46
C LEU A 48 17.68 -12.63 -2.68
N PRO A 49 17.48 -13.04 -3.95
CA PRO A 49 16.97 -14.36 -4.25
C PRO A 49 17.97 -15.46 -3.86
N VAL A 50 17.46 -16.66 -3.61
CA VAL A 50 18.28 -17.85 -3.30
C VAL A 50 19.25 -18.19 -4.45
N ASN A 51 18.87 -17.86 -5.68
CA ASN A 51 19.71 -17.99 -6.87
C ASN A 51 19.79 -16.63 -7.57
N LEU A 52 21.00 -16.07 -7.63
CA LEU A 52 21.26 -14.77 -8.23
C LEU A 52 21.56 -14.93 -9.74
N GLN A 53 20.64 -14.50 -10.58
CA GLN A 53 20.85 -14.42 -12.03
C GLN A 53 21.23 -12.99 -12.41
N LEU A 54 22.51 -12.77 -12.72
CA LEU A 54 23.05 -11.45 -13.02
C LEU A 54 22.73 -10.96 -14.44
N ASP A 55 22.34 -11.86 -15.36
CA ASP A 55 22.09 -11.55 -16.78
C ASP A 55 20.60 -11.62 -17.16
N LEU A 56 19.70 -11.49 -16.17
CA LEU A 56 18.26 -11.53 -16.42
C LEU A 56 17.83 -10.37 -17.33
N SER A 57 18.41 -9.18 -17.16
CA SER A 57 18.12 -8.00 -17.99
C SER A 57 18.39 -8.25 -19.47
N GLY A 58 19.49 -8.94 -19.83
CA GLY A 58 19.82 -9.28 -21.21
C GLY A 58 18.77 -10.19 -21.85
N SER A 59 18.35 -11.24 -21.11
CA SER A 59 17.31 -12.15 -21.59
C SER A 59 15.94 -11.48 -21.76
N ILE A 60 15.60 -10.56 -20.85
CA ILE A 60 14.35 -9.79 -20.92
C ILE A 60 14.39 -8.84 -22.11
N MET A 61 15.51 -8.13 -22.34
CA MET A 61 15.65 -7.23 -23.49
C MET A 61 15.50 -7.99 -24.81
N ALA A 62 16.13 -9.16 -24.95
CA ALA A 62 15.98 -10.00 -26.14
C ALA A 62 14.53 -10.46 -26.34
N ALA A 63 13.85 -10.88 -25.26
CA ALA A 63 12.45 -11.26 -25.33
C ALA A 63 11.54 -10.09 -25.74
N LEU A 64 11.82 -8.87 -25.25
CA LEU A 64 11.08 -7.65 -25.60
C LEU A 64 11.29 -7.25 -27.07
N GLU A 65 12.48 -7.45 -27.63
CA GLU A 65 12.75 -7.22 -29.06
C GLU A 65 11.96 -8.17 -29.97
N ASP A 66 11.73 -9.40 -29.51
CA ASP A 66 10.91 -10.40 -30.21
C ASP A 66 9.40 -10.17 -30.03
N GLU A 67 8.97 -9.25 -29.17
CA GLU A 67 7.55 -8.94 -29.00
C GLU A 67 6.98 -8.16 -30.20
N PRO A 68 5.82 -8.57 -30.74
CA PRO A 68 5.18 -7.82 -31.81
C PRO A 68 4.73 -6.46 -31.28
N THR A 69 5.18 -5.36 -31.91
CA THR A 69 4.77 -4.00 -31.53
C THR A 69 3.26 -3.82 -31.71
N ILE A 70 2.48 -3.90 -30.63
CA ILE A 70 1.05 -3.60 -30.64
C ILE A 70 0.89 -2.07 -30.60
N LEU A 71 0.90 -1.43 -31.77
CA LEU A 71 0.81 0.04 -31.96
C LEU A 71 -0.47 0.71 -31.44
N ALA A 72 -1.44 -0.07 -31.00
CA ALA A 72 -2.55 0.35 -30.16
C ALA A 72 -3.23 -0.92 -29.69
N PRO A 73 -3.60 -1.05 -28.40
CA PRO A 73 -4.67 -1.97 -28.05
C PRO A 73 -5.87 -1.54 -28.90
N LYS A 74 -6.18 -2.29 -29.96
CA LYS A 74 -7.49 -2.16 -30.58
C LYS A 74 -8.46 -2.33 -29.41
N PRO A 75 -9.38 -1.39 -29.17
CA PRO A 75 -10.45 -1.62 -28.22
C PRO A 75 -10.99 -2.99 -28.59
N VAL A 76 -10.88 -3.94 -27.66
CA VAL A 76 -11.49 -5.24 -27.86
C VAL A 76 -12.95 -4.85 -27.98
N GLU A 77 -13.49 -4.87 -29.21
CA GLU A 77 -14.91 -4.83 -29.41
C GLU A 77 -15.39 -6.07 -28.68
N SER A 78 -15.78 -5.88 -27.44
CA SER A 78 -16.55 -6.84 -26.68
C SER A 78 -17.82 -6.98 -27.50
N LYS A 79 -17.79 -7.86 -28.50
CA LYS A 79 -18.97 -8.30 -29.21
C LYS A 79 -19.89 -8.72 -28.07
N PRO A 80 -21.01 -7.99 -27.83
CA PRO A 80 -21.92 -8.36 -26.78
C PRO A 80 -22.24 -9.82 -27.08
N ALA A 81 -21.93 -10.71 -26.13
CA ALA A 81 -22.30 -12.10 -26.26
C ALA A 81 -23.78 -12.06 -26.60
N ALA A 82 -24.11 -12.44 -27.83
CA ALA A 82 -25.49 -12.44 -28.29
C ALA A 82 -26.25 -13.22 -27.21
N PRO A 83 -27.27 -12.63 -26.57
CA PRO A 83 -27.97 -13.30 -25.50
C PRO A 83 -28.46 -14.60 -26.11
N GLN A 84 -27.92 -15.73 -25.63
CA GLN A 84 -28.39 -17.04 -26.02
C GLN A 84 -29.90 -16.98 -25.82
N GLN A 85 -30.63 -17.12 -26.92
CA GLN A 85 -32.08 -17.08 -26.94
C GLN A 85 -32.59 -18.35 -26.26
N GLY A 86 -32.42 -18.44 -24.95
CA GLY A 86 -33.24 -19.26 -24.11
C GLY A 86 -34.66 -18.75 -24.27
N THR A 87 -35.53 -19.61 -24.74
CA THR A 87 -36.95 -19.37 -25.03
C THR A 87 -37.74 -19.12 -23.73
N ALA A 88 -37.39 -18.09 -22.98
CA ALA A 88 -38.23 -17.58 -21.91
C ALA A 88 -39.18 -16.55 -22.52
N LYS A 89 -40.40 -17.01 -22.80
CA LYS A 89 -41.52 -16.22 -23.31
C LYS A 89 -41.97 -15.23 -22.23
N VAL A 90 -41.18 -14.17 -22.02
CA VAL A 90 -41.52 -13.07 -21.10
C VAL A 90 -42.05 -11.89 -21.90
N VAL A 91 -43.23 -11.46 -21.51
CA VAL A 91 -44.10 -10.47 -22.15
C VAL A 91 -43.35 -9.16 -22.41
N PRO A 92 -43.44 -8.55 -23.62
CA PRO A 92 -42.59 -7.42 -24.04
C PRO A 92 -42.76 -6.13 -23.22
N PHE A 93 -43.84 -6.00 -22.44
CA PHE A 93 -44.10 -4.80 -21.64
C PHE A 93 -43.18 -4.68 -20.41
N LEU A 94 -42.66 -5.80 -19.87
CA LEU A 94 -41.81 -5.79 -18.68
C LEU A 94 -40.35 -5.38 -18.97
N ARG A 95 -39.89 -5.52 -20.22
CA ARG A 95 -38.53 -5.14 -20.64
C ARG A 95 -38.30 -3.63 -20.66
N ARG A 96 -39.33 -2.84 -20.95
CA ARG A 96 -39.22 -1.37 -21.04
C ARG A 96 -39.21 -0.69 -19.66
N ALA A 97 -39.89 -1.28 -18.68
CA ALA A 97 -39.84 -0.82 -17.29
C ALA A 97 -38.65 -1.38 -16.49
N GLY A 98 -38.14 -2.58 -16.85
CA GLY A 98 -37.06 -3.25 -16.13
C GLY A 98 -35.64 -2.74 -16.39
N GLN A 99 -35.40 -1.99 -17.48
CA GLN A 99 -34.05 -1.50 -17.80
C GLN A 99 -33.52 -0.47 -16.80
N GLN A 100 -34.39 0.25 -16.10
CA GLN A 100 -33.96 1.17 -15.03
C GLN A 100 -33.91 0.52 -13.65
N VAL A 101 -34.58 -0.62 -13.46
CA VAL A 101 -34.52 -1.40 -12.21
C VAL A 101 -33.29 -2.32 -12.17
N GLY A 102 -32.75 -2.70 -13.34
CA GLY A 102 -31.57 -3.55 -13.44
C GLY A 102 -30.31 -2.97 -12.76
N GLN A 103 -30.16 -1.65 -12.73
CA GLN A 103 -29.06 -0.99 -12.02
C GLN A 103 -29.22 -1.09 -10.49
N TYR A 104 -30.45 -0.99 -9.99
CA TYR A 104 -30.75 -1.16 -8.57
C TYR A 104 -30.67 -2.62 -8.12
N ALA A 105 -30.83 -3.61 -9.02
CA ALA A 105 -30.74 -5.03 -8.68
C ALA A 105 -29.33 -5.45 -8.22
N ILE A 106 -28.29 -4.89 -8.84
CA ILE A 106 -26.89 -5.13 -8.43
C ILE A 106 -26.62 -4.48 -7.08
N ALA A 107 -27.06 -3.22 -6.89
CA ALA A 107 -26.88 -2.52 -5.61
C ALA A 107 -27.67 -3.17 -4.46
N ALA A 108 -28.91 -3.60 -4.68
CA ALA A 108 -29.75 -4.24 -3.67
C ALA A 108 -29.24 -5.62 -3.26
N SER A 109 -28.64 -6.38 -4.20
CA SER A 109 -28.06 -7.70 -3.89
C SER A 109 -26.77 -7.57 -3.08
N VAL A 110 -25.90 -6.60 -3.40
CA VAL A 110 -24.70 -6.30 -2.58
C VAL A 110 -25.12 -5.78 -1.20
N ALA A 111 -26.10 -4.88 -1.12
CA ALA A 111 -26.60 -4.36 0.15
C ALA A 111 -27.24 -5.46 1.02
N ALA A 112 -28.03 -6.37 0.43
CA ALA A 112 -28.59 -7.50 1.15
C ALA A 112 -27.50 -8.47 1.62
N ALA A 113 -26.49 -8.78 0.79
CA ALA A 113 -25.36 -9.62 1.20
C ALA A 113 -24.57 -9.01 2.37
N VAL A 114 -24.42 -7.68 2.41
CA VAL A 114 -23.77 -6.98 3.53
C VAL A 114 -24.64 -7.02 4.79
N ILE A 115 -25.94 -6.72 4.68
CA ILE A 115 -26.87 -6.70 5.82
C ILE A 115 -27.08 -8.09 6.43
N PHE A 116 -27.32 -9.11 5.59
CA PHE A 116 -27.56 -10.48 6.05
C PHE A 116 -26.24 -11.23 6.33
N GLY A 117 -25.14 -10.90 5.65
CA GLY A 117 -23.82 -11.49 5.91
C GLY A 117 -23.18 -11.05 7.23
N VAL A 118 -23.40 -9.79 7.65
CA VAL A 118 -22.93 -9.29 8.96
C VAL A 118 -23.66 -9.96 10.12
N GLN A 119 -24.94 -10.33 9.95
CA GLN A 119 -25.71 -10.92 11.05
C GLN A 119 -25.25 -12.34 11.39
N GLN A 120 -24.79 -13.11 10.41
CA GLN A 120 -24.29 -14.48 10.66
C GLN A 120 -22.90 -14.50 11.31
N TYR A 121 -22.17 -13.39 11.31
CA TYR A 121 -20.89 -13.27 12.03
C TYR A 121 -21.04 -12.74 13.46
N GLN A 122 -22.21 -12.22 13.83
CA GLN A 122 -22.51 -11.70 15.19
C GLN A 122 -23.43 -12.63 16.01
N GLY A 123 -23.64 -13.86 15.55
CA GLY A 123 -24.37 -14.90 16.27
C GLY A 123 -23.63 -15.50 17.47
N GLN A 124 -22.48 -14.95 17.87
CA GLN A 124 -21.87 -15.27 19.14
C GLN A 124 -21.21 -14.02 19.74
N ASP A 125 -21.86 -13.56 20.81
CA ASP A 125 -21.43 -12.57 21.81
C ASP A 125 -21.30 -11.11 21.34
N GLY A 126 -22.29 -10.33 21.75
CA GLY A 126 -22.40 -8.91 21.44
C GLY A 126 -21.42 -8.03 22.20
N LEU A 127 -20.97 -6.98 21.52
CA LEU A 127 -20.60 -5.63 22.01
C LEU A 127 -20.38 -4.75 20.76
N PRO A 128 -20.67 -3.43 20.79
CA PRO A 128 -20.59 -2.57 19.61
C PRO A 128 -19.11 -2.33 19.25
N THR A 129 -18.69 -2.79 18.07
CA THR A 129 -17.31 -2.63 17.59
C THR A 129 -17.25 -1.54 16.52
N ASN A 130 -16.51 -0.48 16.84
CA ASN A 130 -16.11 0.57 15.91
C ASN A 130 -15.17 -0.07 14.85
N PRO A 131 -15.35 0.15 13.53
CA PRO A 131 -14.54 -0.53 12.52
C PRO A 131 -13.11 0.02 12.56
N VAL A 132 -12.17 -0.78 13.09
CA VAL A 132 -10.73 -0.51 13.00
C VAL A 132 -10.19 -1.23 11.77
N LEU A 133 -9.65 -0.46 10.82
CA LEU A 133 -8.88 -0.97 9.68
C LEU A 133 -7.63 -1.66 10.21
N ASN A 134 -7.58 -2.99 10.11
CA ASN A 134 -6.44 -3.80 10.50
C ASN A 134 -5.67 -4.20 9.23
N THR A 135 -4.60 -3.48 8.90
CA THR A 135 -3.74 -3.84 7.77
C THR A 135 -2.70 -4.85 8.25
N ILE A 136 -2.78 -6.07 7.72
CA ILE A 136 -1.78 -7.11 7.95
C ILE A 136 -0.54 -6.75 7.12
N PRO A 137 0.62 -6.41 7.71
CA PRO A 137 1.82 -6.17 6.92
C PRO A 137 2.45 -7.51 6.54
N VAL A 138 2.61 -7.74 5.23
CA VAL A 138 3.46 -8.82 4.73
C VAL A 138 4.91 -8.37 4.90
N GLY A 139 5.60 -8.89 5.91
CA GLY A 139 7.07 -9.00 5.89
C GLY A 139 7.93 -7.95 6.64
N GLY A 140 7.51 -7.37 7.78
CA GLY A 140 8.42 -6.54 8.57
C GLY A 140 7.96 -6.25 10.00
N SER A 141 8.89 -6.27 10.96
CA SER A 141 8.63 -5.96 12.37
C SER A 141 8.20 -4.50 12.55
N ALA A 142 6.90 -4.27 12.70
CA ALA A 142 6.36 -2.97 13.06
C ALA A 142 6.75 -2.64 14.52
N SER A 143 7.52 -1.57 14.70
CA SER A 143 7.61 -0.93 16.01
C SER A 143 6.28 -0.20 16.25
N PRO A 144 5.48 -0.59 17.26
CA PRO A 144 4.18 0.02 17.49
C PRO A 144 4.36 1.48 17.93
N VAL A 145 3.84 2.41 17.14
CA VAL A 145 3.57 3.77 17.62
C VAL A 145 2.34 3.66 18.53
N SER A 146 2.56 3.96 19.81
CA SER A 146 1.74 3.51 20.92
C SER A 146 0.31 4.07 20.94
N VAL A 147 -0.67 3.23 20.59
CA VAL A 147 -1.97 3.17 21.27
C VAL A 147 -2.15 1.72 21.72
N HIS A 148 -1.92 1.45 23.00
CA HIS A 148 -2.02 0.11 23.56
C HIS A 148 -3.51 -0.22 23.80
N TYR A 149 -4.08 -1.15 23.04
CA TYR A 149 -5.33 -1.83 23.38
C TYR A 149 -4.99 -3.25 23.84
N PRO A 150 -5.40 -3.68 25.05
CA PRO A 150 -5.27 -5.08 25.44
C PRO A 150 -6.29 -5.90 24.65
N GLN A 151 -5.81 -6.83 23.82
CA GLN A 151 -6.62 -7.85 23.18
C GLN A 151 -6.36 -9.19 23.87
N ASP A 152 -7.27 -9.56 24.78
CA ASP A 152 -7.26 -10.87 25.43
C ASP A 152 -7.90 -11.93 24.52
N GLY A 153 -7.17 -13.02 24.28
CA GLY A 153 -7.59 -14.11 23.40
C GLY A 153 -6.71 -15.37 23.39
N ASN A 154 -6.11 -15.73 24.54
CA ASN A 154 -5.68 -17.07 24.96
C ASN A 154 -5.14 -18.10 23.92
N ARG A 155 -3.83 -18.39 23.98
CA ARG A 155 -3.29 -19.58 24.69
C ARG A 155 -1.75 -19.69 24.69
N ALA A 156 -1.25 -20.03 25.88
CA ALA A 156 0.06 -20.59 26.24
C ALA A 156 1.26 -19.64 26.40
N THR A 157 1.55 -19.34 27.67
CA THR A 157 2.85 -18.93 28.24
C THR A 157 3.49 -17.66 27.69
N ALA A 158 2.94 -16.51 28.05
CA ALA A 158 3.74 -15.31 28.31
C ALA A 158 3.08 -14.53 29.45
N ARG A 159 3.87 -14.22 30.47
CA ARG A 159 3.49 -13.38 31.61
C ARG A 159 2.71 -12.15 31.13
N GLN A 160 1.50 -11.99 31.62
CA GLN A 160 0.87 -10.68 31.76
C GLN A 160 1.76 -9.86 32.70
N GLN A 161 2.75 -9.17 32.16
CA GLN A 161 3.34 -8.02 32.82
C GLN A 161 2.44 -6.85 32.45
N GLY A 162 1.41 -6.60 33.25
CA GLY A 162 0.87 -5.25 33.32
C GLY A 162 2.05 -4.30 33.53
N LEU A 163 2.13 -3.23 32.73
CA LEU A 163 3.17 -2.22 32.91
C LEU A 163 3.21 -1.88 34.40
N SER A 164 4.38 -2.04 35.03
CA SER A 164 4.52 -1.78 36.45
C SER A 164 4.09 -0.33 36.72
N GLU A 165 3.46 -0.04 37.86
CA GLU A 165 3.06 1.33 38.21
C GLU A 165 4.24 2.31 38.09
N GLN A 166 5.47 1.82 38.29
CA GLN A 166 6.72 2.54 38.07
C GLN A 166 6.93 2.94 36.60
N GLN A 167 6.69 2.05 35.62
CA GLN A 167 6.81 2.38 34.20
C GLN A 167 5.80 3.45 33.76
N MET A 168 4.57 3.42 34.31
CA MET A 168 3.58 4.46 34.05
C MET A 168 3.98 5.81 34.64
N GLN A 169 4.63 5.82 35.81
CA GLN A 169 5.16 7.04 36.42
C GLN A 169 6.30 7.64 35.59
N GLU A 170 7.26 6.82 35.15
CA GLU A 170 8.34 7.28 34.26
C GLU A 170 7.80 7.84 32.95
N GLN A 171 6.76 7.22 32.37
CA GLN A 171 6.13 7.74 31.17
C GLN A 171 5.48 9.10 31.40
N ARG A 172 4.79 9.28 32.54
CA ARG A 172 4.20 10.57 32.93
C ARG A 172 5.27 11.65 33.13
N GLU A 173 6.39 11.31 33.75
CA GLU A 173 7.52 12.24 33.93
C GLU A 173 8.11 12.68 32.60
N ARG A 174 8.34 11.74 31.68
CA ARG A 174 8.84 12.04 30.33
C ARG A 174 7.87 12.93 29.56
N ILE A 175 6.58 12.65 29.62
CA ILE A 175 5.53 13.47 29.00
C ILE A 175 5.56 14.88 29.61
N ASN A 176 5.58 15.01 30.94
CA ASN A 176 5.63 16.31 31.61
C ASN A 176 6.91 17.11 31.31
N ALA A 177 8.04 16.43 31.09
CA ALA A 177 9.28 17.08 30.64
C ALA A 177 9.15 17.59 29.20
N PHE A 178 8.63 16.76 28.29
CA PHE A 178 8.42 17.11 26.90
C PHE A 178 7.45 18.29 26.74
N LEU A 179 6.33 18.31 27.46
CA LEU A 179 5.38 19.42 27.40
C LEU A 179 6.03 20.76 27.83
N ARG A 180 6.85 20.73 28.89
CA ARG A 180 7.53 21.95 29.38
C ARG A 180 8.56 22.46 28.37
N ASP A 181 9.34 21.57 27.78
CA ASP A 181 10.31 21.95 26.76
C ASP A 181 9.62 22.52 25.51
N HIS A 182 8.55 21.86 25.06
CA HIS A 182 7.78 22.33 23.91
C HIS A 182 7.18 23.73 24.14
N GLN A 183 6.66 24.00 25.33
CA GLN A 183 6.15 25.34 25.68
C GLN A 183 7.26 26.41 25.69
N LEU A 184 8.48 26.06 26.10
CA LEU A 184 9.63 26.95 26.04
C LEU A 184 10.04 27.25 24.60
N GLN A 185 10.10 26.23 23.74
CA GLN A 185 10.40 26.42 22.32
C GLN A 185 9.38 27.34 21.66
N GLN A 186 8.08 27.15 21.93
CA GLN A 186 7.04 28.03 21.40
C GLN A 186 7.23 29.48 21.86
N ARG A 187 7.60 29.72 23.13
CA ARG A 187 7.89 31.08 23.63
C ARG A 187 9.11 31.70 22.99
N LEU A 188 10.20 30.95 22.82
CA LEU A 188 11.42 31.45 22.16
C LEU A 188 11.14 31.82 20.69
N LEU A 189 10.33 31.03 20.00
CA LEU A 189 9.89 31.34 18.64
C LEU A 189 9.01 32.59 18.62
N GLN A 190 8.11 32.74 19.59
CA GLN A 190 7.25 33.91 19.70
C GLN A 190 8.02 35.19 20.06
N ASP A 191 8.99 35.12 20.98
CA ASP A 191 9.86 36.25 21.34
C ASP A 191 10.75 36.68 20.16
N LYS A 192 11.25 35.73 19.36
CA LYS A 192 11.98 36.04 18.12
C LYS A 192 11.10 36.77 17.10
N GLN A 193 9.81 36.43 17.00
CA GLN A 193 8.87 37.11 16.11
C GLN A 193 8.46 38.52 16.58
N ILE A 194 8.65 38.85 17.86
CA ILE A 194 8.30 40.17 18.42
C ILE A 194 9.48 41.16 18.31
N GLN A 195 10.70 40.67 18.08
CA GLN A 195 11.93 41.50 17.95
C GLN A 195 12.30 41.88 16.50
N GLU A 196 11.52 41.45 15.50
CA GLU A 196 11.54 41.98 14.12
C GLU A 196 10.36 42.94 13.90
#